data_AF-A0AAD8KS40-F1
#
_entry.id   AF-A0AAD8KS40-F1
#
_cell.length_a   1.000
_cell.length_b   1.000
_cell.length_c   1.000
_cell.angle_alpha   90.00
_cell.angle_beta   90.00
_cell.angle_gamma   90.00
#
_symmetry.space_group_name_H-M   'P 1'
#
loop_
_entity.id
_entity.type
_entity.pdbx_description
1 polymer ?
#
loop_
_entity_poly.entity_id
_entity_poly.type
_entity_poly.pdbx_seq_one_letter_code
_entity_poly.pdbx_strand_id
1 'polypeptide(L)'
;MNQNVDRFRNVLLTNVLKAIEVFQAPKPNKQILNRNVMLFLQQIGYNAAVCKTKWESCGGLTSGNYEFIDVIRSNSGCNSGTRYFIDVNFVGEFDIARETEHFRRLLRHIPTVFVGKNEDLKQIVKLLTDATKRSLKTRGLLLPPWRKNRFMQKKWFGTYRRTVNYTPESLTTVKAATSTTVKCVRVHLGSRGTAATFSGTGFGLWFHNVVTLQTVRR
;
A
#
# COMPACT_ATOMS: atom_id res chain seq x y z
N MET A 1 34.53 10.19 -0.25
CA MET A 1 33.30 9.41 -0.53
C MET A 1 32.99 9.61 -2.01
N ASN A 2 33.41 8.65 -2.83
CA ASN A 2 33.69 8.84 -4.26
C ASN A 2 32.43 9.03 -5.10
N GLN A 3 32.47 10.06 -5.94
CA GLN A 3 31.44 10.48 -6.90
C GLN A 3 31.22 9.50 -8.08
N ASN A 4 31.60 8.23 -7.95
CA ASN A 4 31.17 7.17 -8.87
C ASN A 4 29.78 6.65 -8.44
N VAL A 5 28.89 7.61 -8.22
CA VAL A 5 27.51 7.45 -7.74
C VAL A 5 26.83 6.47 -8.65
N ASP A 6 26.48 5.31 -8.09
CA ASP A 6 25.82 4.19 -8.74
C ASP A 6 25.10 4.59 -10.05
N ARG A 7 25.79 4.39 -11.19
CA ARG A 7 25.32 4.85 -12.51
C ARG A 7 23.92 4.31 -12.80
N PHE A 8 23.66 3.07 -12.38
CA PHE A 8 22.37 2.43 -12.55
C PHE A 8 21.30 3.13 -11.72
N ARG A 9 21.58 3.45 -10.44
CA ARG A 9 20.66 4.23 -9.58
C ARG A 9 20.29 5.57 -10.23
N ASN A 10 21.26 6.27 -10.81
CA ASN A 10 21.02 7.60 -11.41
C ASN A 10 20.17 7.51 -12.69
N VAL A 11 20.45 6.53 -13.56
CA VAL A 11 19.63 6.27 -14.75
C VAL A 11 18.21 5.82 -14.34
N LEU A 12 18.11 4.94 -13.35
CA LEU A 12 16.83 4.49 -12.80
C LEU A 12 16.02 5.66 -12.24
N LEU A 13 16.65 6.54 -11.45
CA LEU A 13 16.00 7.75 -10.94
C LEU A 13 15.48 8.63 -12.07
N THR A 14 16.27 8.84 -13.13
CA THR A 14 15.86 9.62 -14.31
C THR A 14 14.59 9.03 -14.96
N ASN A 15 14.56 7.71 -15.13
CA ASN A 15 13.40 7.03 -15.70
C ASN A 15 12.17 7.06 -14.78
N VAL A 16 12.37 6.97 -13.46
CA VAL A 16 11.29 7.12 -12.47
C VAL A 16 10.70 8.53 -12.52
N LEU A 17 11.55 9.57 -12.56
CA LEU A 17 11.08 10.96 -12.65
C LEU A 17 10.27 11.21 -13.92
N LYS A 18 10.76 10.69 -15.06
CA LYS A 18 10.03 10.75 -16.34
C LYS A 18 8.67 10.04 -16.24
N ALA A 19 8.61 8.87 -15.62
CA ALA A 19 7.35 8.15 -15.42
C ALA A 19 6.38 8.96 -14.54
N ILE A 20 6.86 9.56 -13.45
CA ILE A 20 6.04 10.38 -12.56
C ILE A 20 5.45 11.56 -13.34
N GLU A 21 6.26 12.27 -14.13
CA GLU A 21 5.81 13.40 -14.96
C GLU A 21 4.67 13.00 -15.92
N VAL A 22 4.79 11.84 -16.57
CA VAL A 22 3.78 11.33 -17.51
C VAL A 22 2.46 10.97 -16.81
N PHE A 23 2.51 10.44 -15.59
CA PHE A 23 1.33 9.93 -14.87
C PHE A 23 0.87 10.81 -13.71
N GLN A 24 1.44 12.01 -13.55
CA GLN A 24 1.08 12.92 -12.48
C GLN A 24 -0.34 13.46 -12.72
N ALA A 25 -1.21 13.27 -11.72
CA ALA A 25 -2.56 13.78 -11.73
C ALA A 25 -2.72 14.88 -10.66
N PRO A 26 -3.65 15.85 -10.84
CA PRO A 26 -3.92 16.89 -9.85
C PRO A 26 -4.30 16.35 -8.46
N LYS A 27 -4.98 15.19 -8.43
CA LYS A 27 -5.26 14.42 -7.21
C LYS A 27 -4.54 13.08 -7.31
N PRO A 28 -3.28 13.00 -6.86
CA PRO A 28 -2.48 11.79 -7.03
C PRO A 28 -2.98 10.68 -6.09
N ASN A 29 -3.48 9.59 -6.66
CA ASN A 29 -3.66 8.35 -5.94
C ASN A 29 -2.32 7.60 -5.93
N LYS A 30 -1.70 7.45 -4.75
CA LYS A 30 -0.37 6.84 -4.60
C LYS A 30 -0.30 5.44 -5.22
N GLN A 31 -1.34 4.62 -5.03
CA GLN A 31 -1.37 3.25 -5.54
C GLN A 31 -1.46 3.20 -7.06
N ILE A 32 -2.27 4.08 -7.66
CA ILE A 32 -2.37 4.22 -9.13
C ILE A 32 -1.03 4.72 -9.70
N LEU A 33 -0.44 5.75 -9.08
CA LEU A 33 0.85 6.29 -9.50
C LEU A 33 1.95 5.23 -9.41
N ASN A 34 2.04 4.51 -8.29
CA ASN A 34 3.02 3.43 -8.12
C ASN A 34 2.88 2.36 -9.20
N ARG A 35 1.63 1.99 -9.51
CA ARG A 35 1.33 1.00 -10.54
C ARG A 35 1.74 1.49 -11.93
N ASN A 36 1.42 2.73 -12.29
CA ASN A 36 1.79 3.30 -13.58
C ASN A 36 3.30 3.44 -13.74
N VAL A 37 4.00 3.90 -12.69
CA VAL A 37 5.47 3.98 -12.69
C VAL A 37 6.08 2.58 -12.84
N MET A 38 5.58 1.57 -12.12
CA MET A 38 6.03 0.19 -12.29
C MET A 38 5.83 -0.29 -13.73
N LEU A 39 4.65 -0.09 -14.33
CA LEU A 39 4.36 -0.52 -15.71
C LEU A 39 5.27 0.16 -16.73
N PHE A 40 5.51 1.46 -16.57
CA PHE A 40 6.43 2.21 -17.42
C PHE A 40 7.86 1.67 -17.34
N LEU A 41 8.35 1.38 -16.14
CA LEU A 41 9.67 0.79 -15.94
C LEU A 41 9.76 -0.61 -16.56
N GLN A 42 8.70 -1.43 -16.46
CA GLN A 42 8.64 -2.74 -17.12
C GLN A 42 8.68 -2.61 -18.65
N GLN A 43 7.97 -1.64 -19.22
CA GLN A 43 7.92 -1.39 -20.67
C GLN A 43 9.31 -1.05 -21.24
N ILE A 44 10.16 -0.37 -20.47
CA ILE A 44 11.54 -0.05 -20.85
C ILE A 44 12.57 -1.11 -20.40
N GLY A 45 12.11 -2.28 -19.93
CA GLY A 45 12.95 -3.46 -19.70
C GLY A 45 13.44 -3.68 -18.26
N TYR A 46 12.98 -2.91 -17.28
CA TYR A 46 13.33 -3.18 -15.88
C TYR A 46 12.49 -4.31 -15.28
N ASN A 47 13.11 -5.16 -14.45
CA ASN A 47 12.38 -6.04 -13.53
C ASN A 47 11.82 -5.23 -12.36
N ALA A 48 10.78 -4.43 -12.63
CA ALA A 48 10.09 -3.61 -11.65
C ALA A 48 8.85 -4.31 -11.09
N ALA A 49 8.54 -4.06 -9.82
CA ALA A 49 7.32 -4.56 -9.19
C ALA A 49 6.81 -3.61 -8.10
N VAL A 50 5.50 -3.63 -7.88
CA VAL A 50 4.91 -3.04 -6.67
C VAL A 50 5.10 -4.00 -5.50
N CYS A 51 5.60 -3.48 -4.40
CA CYS A 51 5.82 -4.20 -3.16
C CYS A 51 4.88 -3.66 -2.08
N LYS A 52 4.04 -4.54 -1.52
CA LYS A 52 3.12 -4.23 -0.44
C LYS A 52 3.57 -4.90 0.84
N THR A 53 4.01 -4.13 1.83
CA THR A 53 4.28 -4.62 3.18
C THR A 53 3.02 -4.61 4.02
N LYS A 54 2.89 -5.59 4.90
CA LYS A 54 1.85 -5.63 5.93
C LYS A 54 2.45 -6.21 7.20
N TRP A 55 2.16 -5.60 8.34
CA TRP A 55 2.62 -6.10 9.63
C TRP A 55 1.51 -5.97 10.68
N GLU A 56 1.50 -6.94 11.59
CA GLU A 56 0.59 -6.98 12.71
C GLU A 56 1.15 -6.20 13.91
N SER A 57 0.26 -5.88 14.85
CA SER A 57 0.66 -5.25 16.09
C SER A 57 1.46 -6.23 16.94
N CYS A 58 2.66 -5.84 17.37
CA CYS A 58 3.51 -6.71 18.19
C CYS A 58 4.46 -5.89 19.09
N GLY A 59 4.39 -6.10 20.40
CA GLY A 59 5.28 -5.46 21.38
C GLY A 59 5.29 -3.93 21.27
N GLY A 60 4.11 -3.30 21.41
CA GLY A 60 3.96 -1.84 21.34
C GLY A 60 4.14 -1.21 19.94
N LEU A 61 4.26 -2.03 18.90
CA LEU A 61 4.16 -1.60 17.50
C LEU A 61 2.70 -1.67 17.05
N THR A 62 2.18 -0.60 16.46
CA THR A 62 0.86 -0.60 15.83
C THR A 62 0.91 -1.32 14.49
N SER A 63 -0.17 -2.02 14.12
CA SER A 63 -0.30 -2.65 12.81
C SER A 63 -0.26 -1.61 11.70
N GLY A 64 0.08 -2.04 10.49
CA GLY A 64 0.16 -1.15 9.35
C GLY A 64 0.41 -1.87 8.04
N ASN A 65 0.34 -1.10 6.97
CA ASN A 65 0.69 -1.52 5.63
C ASN A 65 1.40 -0.36 4.92
N TYR A 66 2.16 -0.70 3.90
CA TYR A 66 2.82 0.29 3.07
C TYR A 66 3.05 -0.25 1.66
N GLU A 67 3.11 0.65 0.68
CA GLU A 67 3.36 0.30 -0.71
C GLU A 67 4.48 1.16 -1.29
N PHE A 68 5.40 0.50 -1.97
CA PHE A 68 6.53 1.08 -2.67
C PHE A 68 6.82 0.27 -3.95
N ILE A 69 7.75 0.72 -4.77
CA ILE A 69 8.20 -0.01 -5.97
C ILE A 69 9.61 -0.55 -5.71
N ASP A 70 9.93 -1.73 -6.24
CA ASP A 70 11.32 -2.17 -6.33
C ASP A 70 11.74 -2.46 -7.77
N VAL A 71 13.06 -2.45 -7.99
CA VAL A 71 13.70 -2.93 -9.21
C VAL A 71 14.80 -3.90 -8.84
N ILE A 72 14.80 -5.07 -9.44
CA ILE A 72 15.86 -6.07 -9.27
C ILE A 72 16.77 -6.02 -10.50
N ARG A 73 18.02 -5.61 -10.29
CA ARG A 73 19.05 -5.68 -11.32
C ARG A 73 19.78 -7.02 -11.21
N SER A 74 19.67 -7.85 -12.24
CA SER A 74 20.50 -9.06 -12.35
C SER A 74 21.96 -8.65 -12.48
N ASN A 75 22.84 -9.26 -11.68
CA ASN A 75 24.28 -9.09 -11.80
C ASN A 75 24.82 -10.29 -12.57
N SER A 76 25.55 -10.03 -13.66
CA SER A 76 26.24 -11.08 -14.41
C SER A 76 27.20 -11.83 -13.49
N GLY A 77 27.00 -13.13 -13.29
CA GLY A 77 27.88 -14.00 -12.49
C GLY A 77 27.43 -14.25 -11.04
N CYS A 78 26.27 -13.76 -10.60
CA CYS A 78 25.77 -13.96 -9.24
C CYS A 78 24.27 -14.30 -9.25
N ASN A 79 23.87 -15.34 -8.52
CA ASN A 79 22.45 -15.73 -8.37
C ASN A 79 21.62 -14.73 -7.53
N SER A 80 22.26 -13.68 -7.00
CA SER A 80 21.66 -12.62 -6.19
C SER A 80 21.70 -11.29 -6.96
N GLY A 81 20.52 -10.85 -7.40
CA GLY A 81 20.35 -9.53 -8.02
C GLY A 81 20.40 -8.39 -7.00
N THR A 82 20.88 -7.22 -7.41
CA THR A 82 20.83 -6.01 -6.58
C THR A 82 19.44 -5.40 -6.59
N ARG A 83 18.85 -5.25 -5.41
CA ARG A 83 17.52 -4.64 -5.24
C ARG A 83 17.61 -3.14 -4.97
N TYR A 84 16.89 -2.37 -5.76
CA TYR A 84 16.69 -0.94 -5.58
C TYR A 84 15.26 -0.69 -5.10
N PHE A 85 15.12 0.13 -4.07
CA PHE A 85 13.85 0.61 -3.53
C PHE A 85 13.52 1.95 -4.16
N ILE A 86 12.26 2.12 -4.55
CA ILE A 86 11.73 3.33 -5.15
C ILE A 86 10.51 3.77 -4.33
N ASP A 87 10.55 5.00 -3.83
CA ASP A 87 9.43 5.63 -3.13
C ASP A 87 9.17 7.01 -3.72
N VAL A 88 8.00 7.16 -4.35
CA VAL A 88 7.64 8.36 -5.13
C VAL A 88 7.28 9.57 -4.26
N ASN A 89 7.06 9.37 -2.95
CA ASN A 89 6.79 10.45 -2.00
C ASN A 89 7.49 10.18 -0.65
N PHE A 90 8.80 10.00 -0.70
CA PHE A 90 9.60 9.60 0.45
C PHE A 90 9.64 10.65 1.56
N VAL A 91 9.88 11.92 1.22
CA VAL A 91 9.99 13.01 2.20
C VAL A 91 8.69 13.23 2.99
N GLY A 92 7.54 13.02 2.35
CA GLY A 92 6.22 13.12 3.00
C GLY A 92 6.02 12.11 4.14
N GLU A 93 6.77 11.01 4.13
CA GLU A 93 6.75 10.01 5.20
C GLU A 93 7.46 10.48 6.49
N PHE A 94 8.05 11.68 6.51
CA PHE A 94 8.74 12.26 7.67
C PHE A 94 8.19 13.61 8.09
N ASP A 95 7.11 14.08 7.45
CA ASP A 95 6.48 15.35 7.79
C ASP A 95 5.86 15.31 9.20
N ILE A 96 6.04 16.36 9.99
CA ILE A 96 5.51 16.42 11.37
C ILE A 96 4.95 17.81 11.63
N ALA A 97 3.91 17.88 12.46
CA ALA A 97 3.41 19.17 12.90
C ALA A 97 4.44 19.85 13.83
N ARG A 98 4.54 21.19 13.72
CA ARG A 98 5.31 22.06 14.63
C ARG A 98 6.79 21.68 14.68
N GLU A 99 7.40 21.37 13.56
CA GLU A 99 8.81 21.05 13.50
C GLU A 99 9.72 22.19 13.99
N THR A 100 10.95 21.83 14.35
CA THR A 100 12.03 22.81 14.57
C THR A 100 12.56 23.30 13.24
N GLU A 101 13.09 24.52 13.22
CA GLU A 101 13.74 25.11 12.04
C GLU A 101 14.86 24.22 11.49
N HIS A 102 15.65 23.63 12.39
CA HIS A 102 16.71 22.70 12.02
C HIS A 102 16.17 21.46 11.29
N PHE A 103 15.09 20.87 11.78
CA PHE A 103 14.45 19.72 11.13
C PHE A 103 13.84 20.09 9.78
N ARG A 104 13.21 21.27 9.69
CA ARG A 104 12.67 21.79 8.42
C ARG A 104 13.76 21.96 7.36
N ARG A 105 14.92 22.49 7.73
CA ARG A 105 16.09 22.59 6.83
C ARG A 105 16.61 21.23 6.41
N LEU A 106 16.69 20.27 7.35
CA LEU A 106 17.08 18.91 7.04
C LEU A 106 16.16 18.27 5.99
N LEU A 107 14.83 18.40 6.15
CA LEU A 107 13.86 17.84 5.20
C LEU A 107 14.01 18.39 3.78
N ARG A 108 14.43 19.65 3.60
CA ARG A 108 14.70 20.25 2.27
C ARG A 108 15.83 19.55 1.50
N HIS A 109 16.72 18.85 2.20
CA HIS A 109 17.81 18.09 1.57
C HIS A 109 17.44 16.62 1.32
N ILE A 110 16.27 16.18 1.77
CA ILE A 110 15.81 14.80 1.57
C ILE A 110 15.12 14.71 0.21
N PRO A 111 15.40 13.66 -0.59
CA PRO A 111 14.77 13.51 -1.88
C PRO A 111 13.26 13.26 -1.73
N THR A 112 12.46 13.98 -2.52
CA THR A 112 11.02 13.70 -2.66
C THR A 112 10.80 12.30 -3.22
N VAL A 113 11.56 11.94 -4.26
CA VAL A 113 11.57 10.61 -4.86
C VAL A 113 12.85 9.90 -4.45
N PHE A 114 12.71 8.87 -3.63
CA PHE A 114 13.85 8.04 -3.23
C PHE A 114 14.08 6.92 -4.24
N VAL A 115 15.34 6.73 -4.64
CA VAL A 115 15.81 5.54 -5.36
C VAL A 115 17.14 5.12 -4.74
N GLY A 116 17.25 3.92 -4.19
CA GLY A 116 18.48 3.50 -3.53
C GLY A 116 18.49 2.06 -3.05
N LYS A 117 19.61 1.61 -2.47
CA LYS A 117 19.74 0.25 -1.96
C LYS A 117 19.19 0.14 -0.54
N ASN A 118 19.17 -1.10 -0.04
CA ASN A 118 18.66 -1.42 1.29
C ASN A 118 19.41 -0.64 2.37
N GLU A 119 20.74 -0.61 2.29
CA GLU A 119 21.66 -0.04 3.26
C GLU A 119 21.44 1.48 3.36
N ASP A 120 21.38 2.15 2.20
CA ASP A 120 21.14 3.59 2.11
C ASP A 120 19.80 3.96 2.74
N LEU A 121 18.73 3.22 2.38
CA LEU A 121 17.40 3.47 2.89
C LEU A 121 17.32 3.26 4.41
N LYS A 122 17.90 2.18 4.94
CA LYS A 122 17.97 1.94 6.39
C LYS A 122 18.65 3.08 7.13
N GLN A 123 19.78 3.57 6.60
CA GLN A 123 20.55 4.65 7.21
C GLN A 123 19.75 5.96 7.21
N ILE A 124 19.16 6.33 6.07
CA ILE A 124 18.37 7.55 5.95
C ILE A 124 17.15 7.51 6.87
N VAL A 125 16.41 6.39 6.91
CA VAL A 125 15.24 6.22 7.80
C VAL A 125 15.67 6.37 9.27
N LYS A 126 16.78 5.77 9.68
CA LYS A 126 17.30 5.90 11.05
C LYS A 126 17.63 7.37 11.36
N LEU A 127 18.40 8.04 10.50
CA LEU A 127 18.79 9.43 10.69
C LEU A 127 17.58 10.36 10.81
N LEU A 128 16.59 10.20 9.94
CA LEU A 128 15.39 11.03 9.92
C LEU A 128 14.48 10.76 11.12
N THR A 129 14.32 9.51 11.55
CA THR A 129 13.53 9.20 12.75
C THR A 129 14.19 9.73 14.03
N ASP A 130 15.52 9.69 14.12
CA ASP A 130 16.26 10.30 15.23
C ASP A 130 16.13 11.83 15.24
N ALA A 131 16.23 12.47 14.06
CA ALA A 131 16.02 13.91 13.92
C ALA A 131 14.58 14.33 14.25
N THR A 132 13.60 13.52 13.83
CA THR A 132 12.18 13.69 14.17
C THR A 132 11.98 13.66 15.69
N LYS A 133 12.56 12.65 16.36
CA LYS A 133 12.51 12.51 17.83
C LYS A 133 13.09 13.72 18.53
N ARG A 134 14.24 14.23 18.09
CA ARG A 134 14.87 15.44 18.66
C ARG A 134 13.98 16.67 18.47
N SER A 135 13.47 16.87 17.25
CA SER A 135 12.59 17.99 16.89
C SER A 135 11.35 18.07 17.79
N LEU A 136 10.63 16.94 17.92
CA LEU A 136 9.43 16.87 18.77
C LEU A 136 9.77 17.06 20.25
N LYS A 137 10.85 16.44 20.74
CA LYS A 137 11.30 16.60 22.14
C LYS A 137 11.59 18.06 22.47
N THR A 138 12.30 18.79 21.61
CA THR A 138 12.58 20.22 21.79
C THR A 138 11.30 21.07 21.86
N ARG A 139 10.23 20.62 21.20
CA ARG A 139 8.92 21.28 21.20
C ARG A 139 7.99 20.80 22.32
N GLY A 140 8.46 19.93 23.23
CA GLY A 140 7.64 19.35 24.29
C GLY A 140 6.59 18.34 23.79
N LEU A 141 6.77 17.79 22.60
CA LEU A 141 5.84 16.85 21.97
C LEU A 141 6.34 15.41 22.07
N LEU A 142 5.40 14.47 22.28
CA LEU A 142 5.69 13.04 22.28
C LEU A 142 5.84 12.51 20.84
N LEU A 143 6.78 11.58 20.66
CA LEU A 143 6.98 10.90 19.37
C LEU A 143 5.86 9.86 19.15
N PRO A 144 4.98 10.04 18.15
CA PRO A 144 3.90 9.08 17.91
C PRO A 144 4.43 7.71 17.45
N PRO A 145 3.69 6.62 17.69
CA PRO A 145 4.14 5.26 17.37
C PRO A 145 4.59 5.09 15.91
N TRP A 146 3.87 5.68 14.95
CA TRP A 146 4.17 5.58 13.51
C TRP A 146 5.43 6.36 13.07
N ARG A 147 5.97 7.22 13.93
CA ARG A 147 7.24 7.94 13.68
C ARG A 147 8.44 7.29 14.37
N LYS A 148 8.24 6.21 15.13
CA LYS A 148 9.35 5.44 15.72
C LYS A 148 10.12 4.70 14.63
N ASN A 149 11.45 4.61 14.77
CA ASN A 149 12.31 3.91 13.82
C ASN A 149 11.82 2.49 13.50
N ARG A 150 11.44 1.70 14.53
CA ARG A 150 10.93 0.33 14.33
C ARG A 150 9.70 0.28 13.42
N PHE A 151 8.78 1.24 13.54
CA PHE A 151 7.62 1.33 12.66
C PHE A 151 8.02 1.75 11.24
N MET A 152 8.84 2.80 11.12
CA MET A 152 9.27 3.30 9.82
C MET A 152 10.06 2.25 9.02
N GLN A 153 10.95 1.50 9.66
CA GLN A 153 11.68 0.41 9.02
C GLN A 153 10.74 -0.68 8.46
N LYS A 154 9.61 -0.97 9.12
CA LYS A 154 8.65 -1.99 8.65
C LYS A 154 7.96 -1.62 7.35
N LYS A 155 7.86 -0.32 7.02
CA LYS A 155 7.28 0.15 5.75
C LYS A 155 8.00 -0.46 4.53
N TRP A 156 9.33 -0.50 4.56
CA TRP A 156 10.13 -0.99 3.43
C TRP A 156 10.75 -2.37 3.66
N PHE A 157 10.97 -2.77 4.92
CA PHE A 157 11.66 -4.01 5.29
C PHE A 157 10.79 -5.04 6.01
N GLY A 158 9.49 -4.79 6.14
CA GLY A 158 8.53 -5.80 6.60
C GLY A 158 8.36 -6.93 5.59
N THR A 159 7.67 -8.01 6.01
CA THR A 159 7.19 -9.03 5.08
C THR A 159 6.33 -8.38 4.01
N TYR A 160 6.57 -8.72 2.75
CA TYR A 160 5.94 -8.06 1.61
C TYR A 160 5.47 -9.04 0.55
N ARG A 161 4.43 -8.66 -0.18
CA ARG A 161 4.04 -9.27 -1.46
C ARG A 161 4.61 -8.43 -2.59
N ARG A 162 5.29 -9.07 -3.53
CA ARG A 162 5.83 -8.47 -4.76
C ARG A 162 4.92 -8.83 -5.93
N THR A 163 4.28 -7.84 -6.56
CA THR A 163 3.35 -8.04 -7.67
C THR A 163 3.92 -7.40 -8.94
N VAL A 164 4.13 -8.22 -9.97
CA VAL A 164 4.61 -7.80 -11.30
C VAL A 164 3.49 -7.68 -12.35
N ASN A 165 2.28 -8.16 -12.05
CA ASN A 165 1.21 -8.34 -13.03
C ASN A 165 0.54 -7.03 -13.45
N TYR A 166 0.14 -6.96 -14.72
CA TYR A 166 -0.59 -5.87 -15.37
C TYR A 166 -2.03 -5.66 -14.85
N THR A 167 -2.61 -6.65 -14.18
CA THR A 167 -3.98 -6.61 -13.64
C THR A 167 -4.07 -6.21 -12.16
N PRO A 168 -4.92 -5.24 -11.77
CA PRO A 168 -5.20 -4.97 -10.36
C PRO A 168 -5.87 -6.20 -9.72
N GLU A 169 -5.39 -6.62 -8.56
CA GLU A 169 -5.85 -7.81 -7.81
C GLU A 169 -7.28 -7.66 -7.23
N SER A 170 -8.23 -7.07 -7.95
CA SER A 170 -9.62 -6.94 -7.51
C SER A 170 -10.59 -7.98 -8.10
N LEU A 171 -10.12 -8.94 -8.91
CA LEU A 171 -11.03 -9.93 -9.53
C LEU A 171 -10.66 -11.41 -9.34
N THR A 172 -9.65 -11.75 -8.53
CA THR A 172 -9.28 -13.16 -8.35
C THR A 172 -8.94 -13.49 -6.90
N THR A 173 -9.97 -13.60 -6.07
CA THR A 173 -10.00 -14.55 -4.94
C THR A 173 -11.47 -14.81 -4.59
N VAL A 174 -12.18 -15.59 -5.43
CA VAL A 174 -13.28 -16.39 -4.91
C VAL A 174 -12.61 -17.55 -4.17
N LYS A 175 -12.29 -17.34 -2.90
CA LYS A 175 -12.06 -18.49 -2.01
C LYS A 175 -13.41 -19.18 -1.90
N ALA A 176 -13.47 -20.44 -2.31
CA ALA A 176 -14.59 -21.32 -2.04
C ALA A 176 -14.93 -21.21 -0.54
N ALA A 177 -16.04 -20.56 -0.23
CA ALA A 177 -16.55 -20.53 1.13
C ALA A 177 -17.02 -21.95 1.45
N THR A 178 -16.29 -22.62 2.34
CA THR A 178 -16.83 -23.78 3.05
C THR A 178 -18.06 -23.30 3.82
N SER A 179 -19.21 -23.87 3.47
CA SER A 179 -20.50 -23.56 4.08
C SER A 179 -20.43 -23.81 5.58
N THR A 180 -20.24 -22.75 6.37
CA THR A 180 -20.48 -22.83 7.81
C THR A 180 -21.92 -22.40 8.01
N THR A 181 -22.79 -23.37 8.24
CA THR A 181 -24.23 -23.18 8.43
C THR A 181 -24.47 -22.35 9.68
N VAL A 182 -24.77 -21.06 9.52
CA VAL A 182 -25.23 -20.22 10.64
C VAL A 182 -26.69 -20.56 10.90
N LYS A 183 -26.96 -21.25 12.01
CA LYS A 183 -28.33 -21.45 12.52
C LYS A 183 -28.81 -20.16 13.16
N CYS A 184 -29.61 -19.37 12.45
CA CYS A 184 -30.38 -18.29 13.06
C CYS A 184 -31.57 -18.90 13.80
N VAL A 185 -31.58 -18.80 15.13
CA VAL A 185 -32.73 -19.15 15.96
C VAL A 185 -33.73 -18.00 15.89
N ARG A 186 -34.95 -18.31 15.45
CA ARG A 186 -36.08 -17.39 15.46
C ARG A 186 -36.72 -17.42 16.84
N VAL A 187 -36.60 -16.34 17.60
CA VAL A 187 -37.38 -16.15 18.83
C VAL A 187 -38.79 -15.75 18.42
N HIS A 188 -39.75 -16.65 18.56
CA HIS A 188 -41.17 -16.31 18.41
C HIS A 188 -41.66 -15.71 19.72
N LEU A 189 -42.05 -14.44 19.67
CA LEU A 189 -42.90 -13.84 20.68
C LEU A 189 -44.32 -14.37 20.43
N GLY A 190 -44.87 -15.09 21.41
CA GLY A 190 -46.06 -15.90 21.25
C GLY A 190 -47.32 -15.10 20.93
N SER A 191 -48.11 -15.63 20.00
CA SER A 191 -49.57 -15.53 20.03
C SER A 191 -50.17 -16.75 19.34
N ARG A 192 -51.14 -17.36 20.02
CA ARG A 192 -51.89 -18.58 19.71
C ARG A 192 -52.40 -18.64 18.26
N GLY A 193 -52.44 -19.84 17.68
CA GLY A 193 -53.44 -20.17 16.66
C GLY A 193 -52.96 -21.06 15.51
N THR A 194 -53.36 -22.33 15.58
CA THR A 194 -53.72 -23.25 14.47
C THR A 194 -52.65 -23.69 13.46
N ALA A 195 -52.53 -25.02 13.38
CA ALA A 195 -51.72 -25.79 12.46
C ALA A 195 -52.16 -25.59 10.99
N ALA A 196 -51.19 -25.52 10.09
CA ALA A 196 -51.39 -25.75 8.67
C ALA A 196 -50.25 -26.63 8.14
N THR A 197 -50.59 -27.89 7.90
CA THR A 197 -49.79 -28.85 7.14
C THR A 197 -50.05 -28.58 5.65
N PHE A 198 -49.01 -28.35 4.85
CA PHE A 198 -49.16 -28.42 3.40
C PHE A 198 -47.97 -29.17 2.79
N SER A 199 -48.27 -30.38 2.33
CA SER A 199 -47.46 -31.17 1.41
C SER A 199 -47.74 -30.70 -0.02
N GLY A 200 -46.71 -30.51 -0.83
CA GLY A 200 -46.91 -30.10 -2.22
C GLY A 200 -45.60 -30.00 -2.99
N THR A 201 -45.20 -31.12 -3.58
CA THR A 201 -44.27 -31.24 -4.70
C THR A 201 -44.82 -30.49 -5.92
N GLY A 202 -44.00 -29.66 -6.58
CA GLY A 202 -44.40 -29.01 -7.82
C GLY A 202 -43.29 -28.21 -8.47
N PHE A 203 -42.63 -28.81 -9.46
CA PHE A 203 -41.80 -28.14 -10.45
C PHE A 203 -42.63 -27.12 -11.25
N GLY A 204 -42.05 -25.96 -11.55
CA GLY A 204 -42.70 -24.97 -12.43
C GLY A 204 -41.86 -23.72 -12.63
N LEU A 205 -40.89 -23.80 -13.54
CA LEU A 205 -40.28 -22.64 -14.18
C LEU A 205 -41.32 -21.95 -15.08
N TRP A 206 -41.62 -20.69 -14.82
CA TRP A 206 -42.04 -19.74 -15.87
C TRP A 206 -41.42 -18.38 -15.58
N PHE A 207 -40.51 -17.99 -16.47
CA PHE A 207 -40.15 -16.60 -16.69
C PHE A 207 -41.39 -15.85 -17.18
N HIS A 208 -41.57 -14.60 -16.78
CA HIS A 208 -41.73 -13.50 -17.73
C HIS A 208 -41.58 -12.14 -17.01
N ASN A 209 -40.70 -11.32 -17.57
CA ASN A 209 -40.59 -9.88 -17.32
C ASN A 209 -41.91 -9.20 -17.63
N VAL A 210 -42.34 -8.25 -16.79
CA VAL A 210 -43.07 -7.05 -17.24
C VAL A 210 -42.63 -5.85 -16.40
N VAL A 211 -41.86 -4.99 -17.07
CA VAL A 211 -41.69 -3.54 -16.85
C VAL A 211 -43.06 -2.91 -16.57
N THR A 212 -43.23 -1.91 -15.70
CA THR A 212 -43.47 -0.52 -16.12
C THR A 212 -43.55 0.43 -14.92
N LEU A 213 -42.96 1.60 -15.16
CA LEU A 213 -43.05 2.87 -14.46
C LEU A 213 -44.46 3.27 -13.97
N GLN A 214 -44.52 4.00 -12.85
CA GLN A 214 -45.04 5.38 -12.74
C GLN A 214 -45.07 5.73 -11.23
N THR A 215 -44.17 6.57 -10.72
CA THR A 215 -44.21 8.05 -10.67
C THR A 215 -45.45 8.66 -9.97
N VAL A 216 -45.13 9.49 -8.96
CA VAL A 216 -45.79 10.75 -8.55
C VAL A 216 -46.80 10.74 -7.37
N ARG A 217 -46.47 11.60 -6.39
CA ARG A 217 -47.29 12.39 -5.43
C ARG A 217 -47.85 11.65 -4.20
N ARG A 218 -47.77 12.20 -2.98
CA ARG A 218 -47.47 13.55 -2.48
C ARG A 218 -46.53 13.47 -1.27
#